data_AF-A0A6C0BRJ7-F1
#
_entry.id   AF-A0A6C0BRJ7-F1
#
_cell.length_a   1.000
_cell.length_b   1.000
_cell.length_c   1.000
_cell.angle_alpha   90.00
_cell.angle_beta   90.00
_cell.angle_gamma   90.00
#
_symmetry.space_group_name_H-M   'P 1'
#
loop_
_entity.id
_entity.type
_entity.pdbx_description
1 polymer ?
#
loop_
_entity_poly.entity_id
_entity_poly.type
_entity_poly.pdbx_seq_one_letter_code
_entity_poly.pdbx_strand_id
1 'polypeptide(L)'
;MASTRFNNDTARIEKYLQESTGPGRYALNVPGNGLYMPFNEDPHIRLQKWGANESKHRIDIENELFSMQRGANRDLLSQQYDKTYKNKLSTHNYSVVNSQTDETRATNPAWNIRDIDIRQDVVLQLNPQENLEYKFNHNINTRNVEVDNYVPHYPNVSDNNNTPYCNWESVNIIGSVNQNNI
;
A
#
# COMPACT_ATOMS: atom_id res chain seq x y z
N MET A 1 67.39 -3.43 5.87
CA MET A 1 66.37 -3.99 6.77
C MET A 1 65.25 -4.56 5.91
N ALA A 2 64.98 -5.86 6.00
CA ALA A 2 64.14 -6.57 5.05
C ALA A 2 62.63 -6.38 5.36
N SER A 3 61.84 -6.13 4.32
CA SER A 3 60.38 -5.94 4.35
C SER A 3 59.61 -7.25 4.48
N THR A 4 59.97 -8.10 5.45
CA THR A 4 59.37 -9.45 5.61
C THR A 4 58.21 -9.48 6.61
N ARG A 5 57.88 -8.35 7.24
CA ARG A 5 56.74 -8.25 8.16
C ARG A 5 55.47 -7.93 7.38
N PHE A 6 54.45 -8.75 7.54
CA PHE A 6 53.16 -8.60 6.87
C PHE A 6 52.49 -7.22 7.10
N ASN A 7 52.74 -6.56 8.24
CA ASN A 7 52.23 -5.21 8.51
C ASN A 7 52.89 -4.10 7.69
N ASN A 8 54.10 -4.34 7.20
CA ASN A 8 54.86 -3.37 6.41
C ASN A 8 54.68 -3.57 4.91
N ASP A 9 53.76 -4.45 4.49
CA ASP A 9 53.39 -4.60 3.10
C ASP A 9 52.68 -3.33 2.60
N THR A 10 53.10 -2.85 1.43
CA THR A 10 52.61 -1.63 0.78
C THR A 10 51.09 -1.59 0.67
N ALA A 11 50.47 -2.66 0.16
CA ALA A 11 49.02 -2.74 -0.02
C ALA A 11 48.26 -2.62 1.32
N ARG A 12 48.84 -3.11 2.42
CA ARG A 12 48.23 -3.04 3.75
C ARG A 12 48.33 -1.63 4.34
N ILE A 13 49.46 -0.96 4.17
CA ILE A 13 49.64 0.44 4.60
C ILE A 13 48.65 1.33 3.85
N GLU A 14 48.52 1.15 2.53
CA GLU A 14 47.56 1.88 1.70
C GLU A 14 46.11 1.64 2.17
N LYS A 15 45.75 0.39 2.44
CA LYS A 15 44.40 0.04 2.94
C LYS A 15 44.12 0.66 4.30
N TYR A 16 45.09 0.63 5.23
CA TYR A 16 44.96 1.26 6.54
C TYR A 16 44.76 2.77 6.42
N LEU A 17 45.53 3.44 5.55
CA LEU A 17 45.38 4.87 5.31
C LEU A 17 44.04 5.19 4.65
N GLN A 18 43.57 4.35 3.72
CA GLN A 18 42.25 4.47 3.11
C GLN A 18 41.13 4.39 4.16
N GLU A 19 41.19 3.43 5.08
CA GLU A 19 40.18 3.24 6.13
C GLU A 19 40.23 4.37 7.16
N SER A 20 41.43 4.81 7.55
CA SER A 20 41.63 5.92 8.49
C SER A 20 41.15 7.26 7.94
N THR A 21 41.45 7.55 6.66
CA THR A 21 41.06 8.83 6.02
C THR A 21 39.69 8.79 5.35
N GLY A 22 39.14 7.60 5.13
CA GLY A 22 37.85 7.35 4.48
C GLY A 22 36.69 8.21 5.01
N PRO A 23 36.39 8.23 6.32
CA PRO A 23 35.26 8.98 6.85
C PRO A 23 35.40 10.51 6.64
N GLY A 24 36.61 11.05 6.81
CA GLY A 24 36.87 12.47 6.57
C GLY A 24 36.74 12.83 5.09
N ARG A 25 37.30 12.00 4.20
CA ARG A 25 37.15 12.15 2.75
C ARG A 25 35.69 12.06 2.33
N TYR A 26 34.92 11.13 2.90
CA TYR A 26 33.49 11.02 2.63
C TYR A 26 32.77 12.31 2.97
N ALA A 27 32.98 12.87 4.17
CA ALA A 27 32.35 14.11 4.59
C ALA A 27 32.71 15.33 3.71
N LEU A 28 33.97 15.43 3.27
CA LEU A 28 34.46 16.53 2.43
C LEU A 28 34.07 16.39 0.95
N ASN A 29 33.99 15.17 0.44
CA ASN A 29 33.68 14.90 -0.97
C ASN A 29 32.18 14.75 -1.23
N VAL A 30 31.31 14.92 -0.23
CA VAL A 30 29.87 14.95 -0.50
C VAL A 30 29.58 16.18 -1.37
N PRO A 31 28.96 16.02 -2.56
CA PRO A 31 28.58 17.17 -3.36
C PRO A 31 27.70 18.11 -2.53
N GLY A 32 28.00 19.40 -2.61
CA GLY A 32 27.23 20.42 -1.94
C GLY A 32 25.81 20.52 -2.49
N ASN A 33 24.99 21.32 -1.81
CA ASN A 33 23.59 21.58 -2.14
C ASN A 33 23.36 22.35 -3.46
N GLY A 34 24.41 22.67 -4.22
CA GLY A 34 24.36 23.49 -5.43
C GLY A 34 24.60 24.98 -5.16
N LEU A 35 24.84 25.76 -6.22
CA LEU A 35 25.12 27.20 -6.14
C LEU A 35 23.86 28.04 -5.91
N TYR A 36 22.72 27.57 -6.43
CA TYR A 36 21.42 28.24 -6.34
C TYR A 36 20.36 27.24 -5.87
N MET A 37 20.22 27.11 -4.54
CA MET A 37 19.22 26.23 -3.95
C MET A 37 18.05 27.07 -3.40
N PRO A 38 16.81 26.90 -3.90
CA PRO A 38 15.66 27.55 -3.31
C PRO A 38 15.31 26.95 -1.95
N PHE A 39 14.60 27.70 -1.12
CA PHE A 39 13.91 27.18 0.04
C PHE A 39 12.75 26.29 -0.43
N ASN A 40 12.66 25.07 0.09
CA ASN A 40 11.52 24.19 -0.18
C ASN A 40 10.47 24.40 0.91
N GLU A 41 9.27 24.82 0.51
CA GLU A 41 8.17 25.09 1.42
C GLU A 41 7.38 23.83 1.80
N ASP A 42 7.61 22.69 1.14
CA ASP A 42 6.83 21.47 1.40
C ASP A 42 7.11 20.89 2.81
N PRO A 43 6.09 20.82 3.69
CA PRO A 43 6.26 20.30 5.05
C PRO A 43 6.53 18.79 5.09
N HIS A 44 6.22 18.05 4.02
CA HIS A 44 6.49 16.61 3.94
C HIS A 44 7.98 16.31 3.70
N ILE A 45 8.76 17.32 3.31
CA ILE A 45 10.18 17.20 3.05
C ILE A 45 10.94 17.73 4.26
N ARG A 46 11.63 16.83 4.97
CA ARG A 46 12.52 17.24 6.06
C ARG A 46 13.79 17.86 5.50
N LEU A 47 14.01 19.14 5.79
CA LEU A 47 15.25 19.85 5.48
C LEU A 47 16.42 19.24 6.27
N GLN A 48 17.49 18.85 5.57
CA GLN A 48 18.67 18.21 6.19
C GLN A 48 19.88 19.14 6.30
N LYS A 49 20.33 19.70 5.18
CA LYS A 49 21.56 20.52 5.11
C LYS A 49 21.30 21.99 4.84
N TRP A 50 20.29 22.28 4.04
CA TRP A 50 19.91 23.64 3.62
C TRP A 50 18.45 23.90 4.00
N GLY A 51 18.19 25.08 4.53
CA GLY A 51 16.86 25.53 4.92
C GLY A 51 16.69 27.05 4.86
N ALA A 52 17.44 27.73 3.99
CA ALA A 52 17.38 29.18 3.80
C ALA A 52 17.56 30.02 5.10
N ASN A 53 18.35 29.50 6.03
CA ASN A 53 18.67 30.13 7.31
C ASN A 53 20.09 30.72 7.35
N GLU A 54 20.73 30.87 6.20
CA GLU A 54 22.07 31.46 6.14
C GLU A 54 22.01 32.96 6.41
N SER A 55 22.94 33.44 7.23
CA SER A 55 23.13 34.86 7.51
C SER A 55 24.56 35.23 7.16
N LYS A 56 24.75 36.45 6.64
CA LYS A 56 26.08 37.01 6.35
C LYS A 56 26.96 37.11 7.60
N HIS A 57 26.34 37.21 8.77
CA HIS A 57 27.00 37.39 10.07
C HIS A 57 26.81 36.17 10.98
N ARG A 58 26.87 34.95 10.41
CA ARG A 58 26.68 33.69 11.17
C ARG A 58 27.60 33.60 12.39
N ILE A 59 28.90 33.83 12.21
CA ILE A 59 29.90 33.71 13.28
C ILE A 59 29.59 34.67 14.42
N ASP A 60 29.17 35.89 14.09
CA ASP A 60 28.85 36.89 15.09
C ASP A 60 27.60 36.52 15.89
N ILE A 61 26.57 36.00 15.21
CA ILE A 61 25.35 35.47 15.85
C ILE A 61 25.69 34.29 16.77
N GLU A 62 26.53 33.35 16.33
CA GLU A 62 26.95 32.21 17.15
C GLU A 62 27.73 32.66 18.38
N ASN A 63 28.69 33.58 18.21
CA ASN A 63 29.45 34.16 19.33
C ASN A 63 28.54 34.88 20.33
N GLU A 64 27.48 35.54 19.86
CA GLU A 64 26.48 36.16 20.72
C GLU A 64 25.62 35.14 21.47
N LEU A 65 25.15 34.08 20.79
CA LEU A 65 24.39 32.99 21.42
C LEU A 65 25.22 32.26 22.48
N PHE A 66 26.50 32.05 22.23
CA PHE A 66 27.45 31.53 23.22
C PHE A 66 27.90 32.57 24.25
N SER A 67 27.39 33.80 24.17
CA SER A 67 27.74 34.91 25.06
C SER A 67 29.24 35.23 25.11
N MET A 68 30.02 34.83 24.09
CA MET A 68 31.47 34.99 24.03
C MET A 68 31.89 36.46 23.90
N GLN A 69 31.01 37.30 23.38
CA GLN A 69 31.25 38.74 23.26
C GLN A 69 31.03 39.50 24.57
N ARG A 70 30.49 38.87 25.61
CA ARG A 70 30.18 39.51 26.89
C ARG A 70 31.31 39.25 27.88
N GLY A 71 31.92 40.33 28.39
CA GLY A 71 32.86 40.23 29.49
C GLY A 71 32.19 39.78 30.79
N ALA A 72 32.95 39.17 31.69
CA ALA A 72 32.48 38.88 33.04
C ALA A 72 32.15 40.20 33.76
N ASN A 73 30.95 40.27 34.35
CA ASN A 73 30.47 41.44 35.06
C ASN A 73 29.79 40.97 36.36
N ARG A 74 29.84 41.83 37.38
CA ARG A 74 29.42 41.58 38.74
C ARG A 74 28.16 42.38 39.08
N ASP A 75 27.14 42.33 38.21
CA ASP A 75 25.76 42.79 38.45
C ASP A 75 25.30 44.12 37.83
N LEU A 76 26.08 44.77 36.96
CA LEU A 76 25.59 45.97 36.24
C LEU A 76 24.97 45.60 34.88
N LEU A 77 23.69 45.17 34.88
CA LEU A 77 22.99 44.73 33.67
C LEU A 77 22.91 45.84 32.59
N SER A 78 22.64 47.09 32.96
CA SER A 78 22.45 48.18 31.98
C SER A 78 23.66 48.38 31.05
N GLN A 79 24.89 48.30 31.58
CA GLN A 79 26.10 48.41 30.75
C GLN A 79 26.42 47.15 29.94
N GLN A 80 25.84 46.00 30.30
CA GLN A 80 26.05 44.70 29.65
C GLN A 80 25.23 44.58 28.36
N TYR A 81 23.96 45.04 28.36
CA TYR A 81 23.03 44.89 27.23
C TYR A 81 22.98 46.11 26.30
N ASP A 82 23.39 47.30 26.76
CA ASP A 82 23.40 48.51 25.91
C ASP A 82 24.64 48.57 25.00
N LYS A 83 25.68 47.79 25.31
CA LYS A 83 26.91 47.67 24.47
C LYS A 83 26.85 46.50 23.48
N THR A 84 25.87 45.61 23.60
CA THR A 84 25.79 44.39 22.79
C THR A 84 25.29 44.71 21.39
N TYR A 85 26.26 44.79 20.47
CA TYR A 85 26.19 44.29 19.11
C TYR A 85 24.91 44.64 18.31
N LYS A 86 24.91 45.82 17.67
CA LYS A 86 23.95 46.21 16.61
C LYS A 86 24.21 45.44 15.31
N ASN A 87 24.19 44.11 15.29
CA ASN A 87 24.09 43.45 14.00
C ASN A 87 22.66 43.61 13.52
N LYS A 88 22.44 44.54 12.60
CA LYS A 88 21.14 44.69 11.94
C LYS A 88 20.88 43.37 11.24
N LEU A 89 19.85 42.63 11.67
CA LEU A 89 19.45 41.39 11.01
C LEU A 89 19.41 41.63 9.50
N SER A 90 20.35 41.01 8.79
CA SER A 90 20.38 41.07 7.34
C SER A 90 19.34 40.09 6.83
N THR A 91 18.16 40.59 6.49
CA THR A 91 17.15 39.78 5.78
C THR A 91 17.74 39.34 4.44
N HIS A 92 17.92 38.04 4.25
CA HIS A 92 18.32 37.47 2.97
C HIS A 92 17.08 36.97 2.24
N ASN A 93 16.93 37.37 0.99
CA ASN A 93 15.84 36.90 0.15
C ASN A 93 16.29 35.64 -0.58
N TYR A 94 15.57 34.55 -0.38
CA TYR A 94 15.80 33.28 -1.07
C TYR A 94 14.68 33.03 -2.06
N SER A 95 15.00 32.38 -3.19
CA SER A 95 13.95 31.82 -4.05
C SER A 95 13.21 30.74 -3.25
N VAL A 96 11.89 30.68 -3.36
CA VAL A 96 11.06 29.67 -2.72
C VAL A 96 10.49 28.75 -3.80
N VAL A 97 10.47 27.45 -3.52
CA VAL A 97 9.74 26.45 -4.30
C VAL A 97 8.52 26.04 -3.49
N ASN A 98 7.35 26.16 -4.11
CA ASN A 98 6.07 25.83 -3.51
C ASN A 98 6.00 24.34 -3.17
N SER A 99 5.18 24.01 -2.17
CA SER A 99 4.84 22.63 -1.83
C SER A 99 4.31 21.89 -3.06
N GLN A 100 4.86 20.70 -3.32
CA GLN A 100 4.44 19.85 -4.44
C GLN A 100 3.45 18.78 -4.00
N THR A 101 3.45 18.45 -2.71
CA THR A 101 2.54 17.45 -2.14
C THR A 101 1.17 18.07 -1.95
N ASP A 102 0.19 17.56 -2.70
CA ASP A 102 -1.23 17.81 -2.47
C ASP A 102 -1.82 16.64 -1.68
N GLU A 103 -2.58 16.96 -0.65
CA GLU A 103 -3.18 15.99 0.24
C GLU A 103 -4.68 16.08 0.09
N THR A 104 -5.32 14.99 -0.33
CA THR A 104 -6.78 14.92 -0.53
C THR A 104 -7.56 15.30 0.73
N ARG A 105 -7.00 15.06 1.92
CA ARG A 105 -7.58 15.52 3.19
C ARG A 105 -7.59 17.06 3.34
N ALA A 106 -6.67 17.76 2.70
CA ALA A 106 -6.57 19.22 2.69
C ALA A 106 -7.42 19.83 1.57
N THR A 107 -7.39 19.26 0.37
CA THR A 107 -8.16 19.76 -0.79
C THR A 107 -9.62 19.31 -0.81
N ASN A 108 -9.90 18.07 -0.42
CA ASN A 108 -11.23 17.45 -0.43
C ASN A 108 -11.54 16.80 0.93
N PRO A 109 -11.68 17.60 2.00
CA PRO A 109 -11.98 17.04 3.30
C PRO A 109 -13.35 16.34 3.27
N ALA A 110 -13.49 15.26 4.06
CA ALA A 110 -14.65 14.36 3.99
C ALA A 110 -16.02 15.06 4.15
N TRP A 111 -16.07 16.21 4.83
CA TRP A 111 -17.29 17.00 4.98
C TRP A 111 -17.74 17.68 3.68
N ASN A 112 -16.83 18.00 2.75
CA ASN A 112 -17.19 18.50 1.42
C ASN A 112 -17.84 17.44 0.54
N ILE A 113 -17.57 16.16 0.80
CA ILE A 113 -18.01 15.03 -0.05
C ILE A 113 -19.20 14.29 0.57
N ARG A 114 -19.48 14.50 1.87
CA ARG A 114 -20.53 13.78 2.60
C ARG A 114 -21.95 14.04 2.06
N ASP A 115 -22.22 15.27 1.63
CA ASP A 115 -23.52 15.67 1.08
C ASP A 115 -23.60 15.48 -0.44
N ILE A 116 -22.52 14.99 -1.07
CA ILE A 116 -22.52 14.66 -2.49
C ILE A 116 -23.07 13.24 -2.62
N ASP A 117 -24.23 13.13 -3.25
CA ASP A 117 -24.83 11.85 -3.60
C ASP A 117 -23.88 11.13 -4.57
N ILE A 118 -23.24 10.03 -4.13
CA ILE A 118 -22.44 9.16 -4.99
C ILE A 118 -23.42 8.29 -5.80
N ARG A 119 -24.24 8.92 -6.67
CA ARG A 119 -25.05 8.16 -7.61
C ARG A 119 -24.15 7.58 -8.69
N GLN A 120 -23.75 6.34 -8.51
CA GLN A 120 -23.35 5.49 -9.62
C GLN A 120 -24.62 5.06 -10.37
N ASP A 121 -25.18 5.97 -11.18
CA ASP A 121 -26.23 5.63 -12.15
C ASP A 121 -25.61 4.89 -13.35
N VAL A 122 -24.79 3.87 -13.07
CA VAL A 122 -24.15 3.05 -14.10
C VAL A 122 -25.17 2.01 -14.56
N VAL A 123 -25.59 2.14 -15.82
CA VAL A 123 -26.36 1.07 -16.48
C VAL A 123 -25.44 -0.15 -16.58
N LEU A 124 -25.81 -1.22 -15.88
CA LEU A 124 -25.11 -2.49 -15.96
C LEU A 124 -25.22 -3.02 -17.38
N GLN A 125 -24.08 -3.41 -17.98
CA GLN A 125 -24.05 -3.96 -19.34
C GLN A 125 -24.79 -5.31 -19.44
N LEU A 126 -24.89 -6.05 -18.32
CA LEU A 126 -25.55 -7.34 -18.20
C LEU A 126 -26.39 -7.37 -16.91
N ASN A 127 -27.50 -8.11 -16.93
CA ASN A 127 -28.34 -8.28 -15.76
C ASN A 127 -27.62 -9.22 -14.76
N PRO A 128 -27.30 -8.78 -13.52
CA PRO A 128 -26.61 -9.63 -12.55
C PRO A 128 -27.42 -10.85 -12.10
N GLN A 129 -28.73 -10.88 -12.37
CA GLN A 129 -29.62 -11.99 -12.05
C GLN A 129 -29.78 -13.00 -13.20
N GLU A 130 -29.15 -12.78 -14.36
CA GLU A 130 -29.37 -13.59 -15.58
C GLU A 130 -28.99 -15.07 -15.42
N ASN A 131 -28.09 -15.41 -14.49
CA ASN A 131 -27.67 -16.79 -14.21
C ASN A 131 -28.00 -17.26 -12.79
N LEU A 132 -29.02 -16.65 -12.17
CA LEU A 132 -29.40 -16.97 -10.79
C LEU A 132 -30.11 -18.33 -10.69
N GLU A 133 -30.77 -18.77 -11.78
CA GLU A 133 -31.52 -20.02 -11.82
C GLU A 133 -30.77 -21.13 -12.56
N TYR A 134 -30.91 -22.36 -12.08
CA TYR A 134 -30.39 -23.54 -12.77
C TYR A 134 -31.14 -23.77 -14.08
N LYS A 135 -30.41 -23.96 -15.20
CA LYS A 135 -30.99 -24.19 -16.54
C LYS A 135 -31.61 -25.58 -16.74
N PHE A 136 -31.67 -26.38 -15.68
CA PHE A 136 -32.16 -27.75 -15.71
C PHE A 136 -32.97 -28.02 -14.43
N ASN A 137 -33.88 -28.99 -14.53
CA ASN A 137 -34.70 -29.41 -13.39
C ASN A 137 -33.78 -29.97 -12.30
N HIS A 138 -33.81 -29.33 -11.13
CA HIS A 138 -33.08 -29.76 -9.95
C HIS A 138 -34.08 -30.22 -8.89
N ASN A 139 -33.63 -31.02 -7.93
CA ASN A 139 -34.46 -31.57 -6.85
C ASN A 139 -35.64 -32.45 -7.32
N ILE A 140 -35.48 -33.15 -8.45
CA ILE A 140 -36.41 -34.17 -8.92
C ILE A 140 -36.00 -35.56 -8.41
N ASN A 141 -36.97 -36.39 -8.01
CA ASN A 141 -36.70 -37.78 -7.63
C ASN A 141 -36.50 -38.63 -8.89
N THR A 142 -35.25 -38.75 -9.32
CA THR A 142 -34.88 -39.48 -10.54
C THR A 142 -35.37 -40.93 -10.52
N ARG A 143 -35.39 -41.59 -9.36
CA ARG A 143 -35.88 -42.97 -9.24
C ARG A 143 -37.34 -43.09 -9.66
N ASN A 144 -38.20 -42.19 -9.20
CA ASN A 144 -39.62 -42.23 -9.55
C ASN A 144 -39.83 -41.89 -11.03
N VAL A 145 -39.10 -40.90 -11.55
CA VAL A 145 -39.16 -40.53 -12.98
C VAL A 145 -38.77 -41.70 -13.88
N GLU A 146 -37.73 -42.45 -13.54
CA GLU A 146 -37.31 -43.63 -14.30
C GLU A 146 -38.34 -44.77 -14.22
N VAL A 147 -38.95 -44.97 -13.05
CA VAL A 147 -40.02 -45.98 -12.86
C VAL A 147 -41.24 -45.63 -13.71
N ASP A 148 -41.67 -44.38 -13.68
CA ASP A 148 -42.85 -43.91 -14.43
C ASP A 148 -42.61 -43.93 -15.95
N ASN A 149 -41.37 -43.69 -16.39
CA ASN A 149 -40.99 -43.71 -17.81
C ASN A 149 -40.58 -45.10 -18.33
N TYR A 150 -40.56 -46.13 -17.49
CA TYR A 150 -40.09 -47.46 -17.89
C TYR A 150 -41.10 -48.16 -18.81
N VAL A 151 -40.68 -48.48 -20.04
CA VAL A 151 -41.43 -49.34 -20.96
C VAL A 151 -40.76 -50.72 -21.01
N PRO A 152 -41.42 -51.80 -20.56
CA PRO A 152 -40.84 -53.13 -20.56
C PRO A 152 -40.63 -53.63 -22.00
N HIS A 153 -39.41 -54.09 -22.30
CA HIS A 153 -39.12 -54.79 -23.54
C HIS A 153 -39.23 -56.30 -23.31
N TYR A 154 -40.27 -56.91 -23.88
CA TYR A 154 -40.46 -58.35 -23.84
C TYR A 154 -39.73 -59.01 -25.01
N PRO A 155 -38.97 -60.10 -24.79
CA PRO A 155 -38.41 -60.87 -25.90
C PRO A 155 -39.55 -61.50 -26.71
N ASN A 156 -39.46 -61.44 -28.05
CA ASN A 156 -40.42 -62.11 -28.93
C ASN A 156 -40.33 -63.63 -28.76
N VAL A 157 -41.40 -64.25 -28.25
CA VAL A 157 -41.54 -65.71 -28.22
C VAL A 157 -42.11 -66.16 -29.56
N SER A 158 -41.24 -66.49 -30.50
CA SER A 158 -41.62 -67.18 -31.73
C SER A 158 -40.81 -68.46 -31.86
N ASP A 159 -41.06 -69.44 -30.98
CA ASP A 159 -40.65 -70.83 -31.22
C ASP A 159 -41.64 -71.78 -30.53
N ASN A 160 -42.25 -72.65 -31.34
CA ASN A 160 -43.28 -73.61 -31.00
C ASN A 160 -42.75 -74.81 -30.18
N ASN A 161 -41.91 -74.58 -29.17
CA ASN A 161 -41.47 -75.64 -28.27
C ASN A 161 -41.78 -75.25 -26.83
N ASN A 162 -42.81 -75.91 -26.32
CA ASN A 162 -43.38 -75.80 -25.00
C ASN A 162 -42.32 -75.97 -23.89
N THR A 163 -41.72 -74.88 -23.43
CA THR A 163 -41.06 -74.82 -22.12
C THR A 163 -41.55 -73.59 -21.36
N PRO A 164 -42.20 -73.76 -20.19
CA PRO A 164 -42.68 -72.63 -19.43
C PRO A 164 -41.49 -72.01 -18.69
N TYR A 165 -41.14 -70.77 -19.02
CA TYR A 165 -40.37 -69.95 -18.09
C TYR A 165 -41.34 -69.32 -17.08
N CYS A 166 -41.36 -69.94 -15.89
CA CYS A 166 -41.86 -69.42 -14.62
C CYS A 166 -43.35 -69.08 -14.52
N ASN A 167 -44.13 -70.13 -14.32
CA ASN A 167 -45.29 -70.22 -13.45
C ASN A 167 -44.98 -69.69 -12.03
N TRP A 168 -45.48 -68.50 -11.69
CA TRP A 168 -46.00 -68.22 -10.36
C TRP A 168 -47.51 -68.02 -10.52
N GLU A 169 -48.25 -68.88 -9.86
CA GLU A 169 -49.69 -68.83 -9.81
C GLU A 169 -50.16 -67.49 -9.24
N SER A 170 -51.23 -66.99 -9.85
CA SER A 170 -52.14 -65.99 -9.34
C SER A 170 -52.32 -66.04 -7.82
N VAL A 171 -51.79 -65.04 -7.11
CA VAL A 171 -52.35 -64.63 -5.82
C VAL A 171 -53.24 -63.42 -6.09
N ASN A 172 -54.51 -63.70 -6.37
CA ASN A 172 -55.58 -62.72 -6.26
C ASN A 172 -55.67 -62.28 -4.79
N ILE A 173 -55.27 -61.04 -4.48
CA ILE A 173 -55.80 -60.33 -3.29
C ILE A 173 -56.76 -59.25 -3.79
N ILE A 174 -58.00 -59.50 -3.44
CA ILE A 174 -59.23 -58.76 -3.69
C ILE A 174 -59.08 -57.27 -3.36
N GLY A 175 -59.53 -56.41 -4.27
CA GLY A 175 -59.67 -54.98 -4.06
C GLY A 175 -60.42 -54.33 -5.22
N SER A 176 -61.73 -54.60 -5.31
CA SER A 176 -62.66 -53.97 -6.26
C SER A 176 -62.55 -52.43 -6.21
N VAL A 177 -62.28 -51.80 -7.35
CA VAL A 177 -62.66 -50.41 -7.58
C VAL A 177 -63.62 -50.39 -8.77
N ASN A 178 -64.88 -50.15 -8.43
CA ASN A 178 -66.00 -49.97 -9.36
C ASN A 178 -65.65 -48.94 -10.43
N GLN A 179 -65.77 -49.33 -11.69
CA GLN A 179 -66.18 -48.42 -12.75
C GLN A 179 -67.67 -48.11 -12.53
N ASN A 180 -67.99 -46.85 -12.23
CA ASN A 180 -69.32 -46.26 -12.44
C ASN A 180 -69.20 -44.72 -12.47
N ASN A 181 -69.42 -44.17 -13.67
CA ASN A 181 -70.05 -42.89 -14.06
C ASN A 181 -69.65 -41.60 -13.28
N ILE A 182 -69.14 -40.54 -13.90
CA ILE A 182 -69.59 -39.79 -15.11
C ILE A 182 -68.38 -39.26 -15.87
#